data_AF-A0A3N7F732-F1
#
_entry.id   AF-A0A3N7F732-F1
#
_cell.length_a   1.000
_cell.length_b   1.000
_cell.length_c   1.000
_cell.angle_alpha   90.00
_cell.angle_beta   90.00
_cell.angle_gamma   90.00
#
_symmetry.space_group_name_H-M   'P 1'
#
loop_
_entity.id
_entity.type
_entity.pdbx_description
1 polymer ?
#
loop_
_entity_poly.entity_id
_entity_poly.type
_entity_poly.pdbx_seq_one_letter_code
_entity_poly.pdbx_strand_id
1 'polypeptide(L)'
;MASRRVLKDILLRRVTSSPASGVRHCFSSSSSPETAPKIPHFSKKGRLLTGTTIGLVIAGGAYVSTVDEATFCGWLFNATKLLNPFFALLDAEFAHKLAVSAAARGWVPREKRPDPSVLGLEVWGRKFSNPIGLAAGFDKNAEAVDGLLGLGFGIVEVGSVTPVPQEGNPKPRIFRLHQEGAIINRCGFNSEGIVAVAKRLGAQHGKRKLDETSSASSTSNTKVIHGGKAGPGILGVNLGKNKTSEDAAADYV
;
A
#
# COMPACT_ATOMS: atom_id res chain seq x y z
N MET A 1 8.01 7.73 -47.49
CA MET A 1 7.43 8.87 -46.72
C MET A 1 7.85 8.71 -45.27
N ALA A 2 9.11 9.04 -44.97
CA ALA A 2 9.58 10.34 -44.50
C ALA A 2 9.31 10.53 -43.00
N SER A 3 10.40 10.69 -42.24
CA SER A 3 10.44 10.99 -40.80
C SER A 3 10.51 9.82 -39.80
N ARG A 4 11.48 8.90 -39.98
CA ARG A 4 12.15 8.20 -38.84
C ARG A 4 13.65 7.91 -39.10
N ARG A 5 14.28 8.58 -40.07
CA ARG A 5 15.70 8.38 -40.44
C ARG A 5 16.68 9.43 -39.89
N VAL A 6 16.23 10.36 -39.03
CA VAL A 6 17.06 11.49 -38.56
C VAL A 6 17.94 11.16 -37.34
N LEU A 7 17.78 9.99 -36.70
CA LEU A 7 18.52 9.67 -35.47
C LEU A 7 19.79 8.83 -35.66
N LYS A 8 20.20 8.52 -36.90
CA LYS A 8 21.39 7.68 -37.18
C LYS A 8 22.62 8.45 -37.70
N ASP A 9 22.49 9.74 -38.01
CA ASP A 9 23.55 10.51 -38.68
C ASP A 9 24.51 11.29 -37.75
N ILE A 10 24.39 11.15 -36.43
CA ILE A 10 25.29 11.83 -35.47
C ILE A 10 26.48 10.95 -35.04
N LEU A 11 26.52 9.67 -35.43
CA LEU A 11 27.46 8.69 -34.87
C LEU A 11 28.70 8.37 -35.72
N LEU A 12 28.90 8.99 -36.90
CA LEU A 12 30.03 8.63 -37.78
C LEU A 12 30.61 9.85 -38.52
N ARG A 13 31.48 10.61 -37.87
CA ARG A 13 32.49 11.44 -38.57
C ARG A 13 33.81 11.48 -37.79
N ARG A 14 34.71 10.58 -38.15
CA ARG A 14 36.13 10.63 -37.76
C ARG A 14 36.97 10.07 -38.91
N VAL A 15 37.48 10.95 -39.78
CA VAL A 15 38.47 10.65 -40.84
C VAL A 15 39.27 11.95 -41.09
N THR A 16 40.44 12.11 -40.45
CA THR A 16 41.83 12.12 -41.00
C THR A 16 42.20 13.26 -41.97
N SER A 17 43.28 14.00 -41.67
CA SER A 17 44.51 14.12 -42.51
C SER A 17 45.50 15.19 -41.98
N SER A 18 46.78 14.80 -41.84
CA SER A 18 48.03 15.60 -41.70
C SER A 18 48.36 16.36 -43.02
N PRO A 19 49.39 17.24 -43.20
CA PRO A 19 50.75 17.16 -42.61
C PRO A 19 51.62 18.46 -42.41
N ALA A 20 52.80 18.20 -41.83
CA ALA A 20 54.15 18.73 -42.11
C ALA A 20 54.66 20.12 -41.63
N SER A 21 55.89 20.04 -41.09
CA SER A 21 57.08 20.92 -41.25
C SER A 21 57.21 22.24 -40.47
N GLY A 22 58.19 22.24 -39.54
CA GLY A 22 59.43 22.98 -39.76
C GLY A 22 59.68 24.27 -38.97
N VAL A 23 60.94 24.39 -38.52
CA VAL A 23 61.72 25.61 -38.18
C VAL A 23 61.87 25.97 -36.69
N ARG A 24 63.15 26.02 -36.29
CA ARG A 24 63.73 26.53 -35.05
C ARG A 24 63.72 28.07 -35.07
N HIS A 25 63.55 28.74 -33.93
CA HIS A 25 64.54 29.72 -33.40
C HIS A 25 64.07 30.37 -32.09
N CYS A 26 65.08 30.76 -31.32
CA CYS A 26 65.10 31.26 -29.96
C CYS A 26 64.50 32.67 -29.74
N PHE A 27 63.98 32.83 -28.51
CA PHE A 27 63.86 34.04 -27.66
C PHE A 27 63.15 35.29 -28.22
N SER A 28 61.98 35.62 -27.62
CA SER A 28 61.82 36.83 -26.78
C SER A 28 60.47 36.84 -26.04
N SER A 29 60.54 37.39 -24.83
CA SER A 29 59.52 37.64 -23.79
C SER A 29 58.09 38.02 -24.21
N SER A 30 57.09 37.41 -23.56
CA SER A 30 56.08 38.15 -22.79
C SER A 30 55.26 37.21 -21.90
N SER A 31 55.20 37.56 -20.62
CA SER A 31 54.42 36.91 -19.57
C SER A 31 52.92 37.12 -19.79
N SER A 32 52.17 36.06 -20.00
CA SER A 32 50.71 36.03 -19.84
C SER A 32 50.37 35.13 -18.66
N PRO A 33 49.64 35.59 -17.63
CA PRO A 33 49.31 34.74 -16.49
C PRO A 33 48.27 33.68 -16.89
N GLU A 34 48.55 32.43 -16.53
CA GLU A 34 47.60 31.32 -16.58
C GLU A 34 46.33 31.69 -15.80
N THR A 35 45.18 31.67 -16.49
CA THR A 35 43.88 31.82 -15.82
C THR A 35 43.51 30.49 -15.17
N ALA A 36 43.51 30.47 -13.85
CA ALA A 36 43.03 29.36 -13.04
C ALA A 36 41.59 28.97 -13.41
N PRO A 37 41.23 27.67 -13.39
CA PRO A 37 39.89 27.22 -13.76
C PRO A 37 38.84 27.81 -12.81
N LYS A 38 37.84 28.50 -13.37
CA LYS A 38 36.72 29.08 -12.62
C LYS A 38 35.90 27.97 -11.97
N ILE A 39 36.09 27.79 -10.67
CA ILE A 39 35.23 26.93 -9.83
C ILE A 39 33.80 27.50 -9.89
N PRO A 40 32.77 26.69 -10.21
CA PRO A 40 31.41 27.18 -10.27
C PRO A 40 31.00 27.71 -8.90
N HIS A 41 30.74 29.02 -8.85
CA HIS A 41 30.37 29.74 -7.65
C HIS A 41 28.91 29.42 -7.30
N PHE A 42 28.69 28.34 -6.56
CA PHE A 42 27.35 27.98 -6.08
C PHE A 42 26.78 29.10 -5.20
N SER A 43 25.58 29.59 -5.55
CA SER A 43 24.90 30.68 -4.86
C SER A 43 24.71 30.36 -3.38
N LYS A 44 25.06 31.31 -2.49
CA LYS A 44 24.86 31.20 -1.03
C LYS A 44 23.40 30.87 -0.67
N LYS A 45 22.42 31.28 -1.49
CA LYS A 45 21.00 30.97 -1.32
C LYS A 45 20.70 29.47 -1.49
N GLY A 46 21.39 28.78 -2.41
CA GLY A 46 21.22 27.33 -2.61
C GLY A 46 21.76 26.51 -1.44
N ARG A 47 22.87 26.93 -0.81
CA ARG A 47 23.41 26.30 0.41
C ARG A 47 22.49 26.46 1.62
N LEU A 48 21.88 27.64 1.78
CA LEU A 48 20.94 27.89 2.86
C LEU A 48 19.67 27.02 2.71
N LEU A 49 19.12 26.96 1.49
CA LEU A 49 17.94 26.14 1.21
C LEU A 49 18.21 24.64 1.49
N THR A 50 19.32 24.10 0.98
CA THR A 50 19.71 22.70 1.23
C THR A 50 19.95 22.43 2.71
N GLY A 51 20.61 23.35 3.43
CA GLY A 51 20.83 23.24 4.87
C GLY A 51 19.52 23.22 5.67
N THR A 52 18.55 24.10 5.32
CA THR A 52 17.23 24.11 5.97
C THR A 52 16.43 22.84 5.70
N THR A 53 16.47 22.29 4.49
CA THR A 53 15.76 21.04 4.17
C THR A 53 16.35 19.87 4.95
N ILE A 54 17.68 19.75 5.01
CA ILE A 54 18.34 18.70 5.79
C ILE A 54 18.03 18.86 7.28
N GLY A 55 18.07 20.10 7.81
CA GLY A 55 17.73 20.39 9.20
C GLY A 55 16.29 20.00 9.55
N LEU A 56 15.32 20.31 8.69
CA LEU A 56 13.91 19.91 8.87
C LEU A 56 13.72 18.39 8.81
N VAL A 57 14.42 17.70 7.91
CA VAL A 57 14.35 16.23 7.81
C VAL A 57 14.94 15.57 9.07
N ILE A 58 16.07 16.06 9.55
CA ILE A 58 16.71 15.53 10.77
C ILE A 58 15.84 15.82 12.00
N ALA A 59 15.38 17.06 12.17
CA ALA A 59 14.52 17.43 13.29
C ALA A 59 13.17 16.71 13.28
N GLY A 60 12.56 16.59 12.09
CA GLY A 60 11.33 15.82 11.90
C GLY A 60 11.53 14.32 12.18
N GLY A 61 12.63 13.73 11.71
CA GLY A 61 13.00 12.35 11.99
C GLY A 61 13.25 12.10 13.49
N ALA A 62 13.96 13.01 14.15
CA ALA A 62 14.17 12.97 15.60
C ALA A 62 12.85 13.07 16.37
N TYR A 63 11.99 14.02 16.01
CA TYR A 63 10.66 14.15 16.62
C TYR A 63 9.83 12.87 16.45
N VAL A 64 9.77 12.32 15.24
CA VAL A 64 9.05 11.07 14.95
C VAL A 64 9.65 9.88 15.72
N SER A 65 10.95 9.87 15.99
CA SER A 65 11.56 8.82 16.82
C SER A 65 11.19 8.90 18.30
N THR A 66 10.72 10.07 18.77
CA THR A 66 10.34 10.30 20.17
C THR A 66 8.84 10.19 20.44
N VAL A 67 7.98 10.21 19.41
CA VAL A 67 6.54 10.05 19.60
C VAL A 67 6.18 8.60 19.91
N ASP A 68 5.18 8.41 20.77
CA ASP A 68 4.66 7.09 21.04
C ASP A 68 3.94 6.51 19.79
N GLU A 69 3.87 5.18 19.74
CA GLU A 69 3.31 4.44 18.61
C GLU A 69 1.83 4.79 18.33
N ALA A 70 1.06 5.18 19.35
CA ALA A 70 -0.34 5.54 19.18
C ALA A 70 -0.50 6.93 18.57
N THR A 71 0.33 7.90 18.96
CA THR A 71 0.35 9.23 18.33
C THR A 71 0.76 9.14 16.86
N PHE A 72 1.81 8.38 16.54
CA PHE A 72 2.23 8.15 15.15
C PHE A 72 1.13 7.46 14.32
N CYS A 73 0.49 6.44 14.90
CA CYS A 73 -0.67 5.78 14.30
C CYS A 73 -1.80 6.79 13.98
N GLY A 74 -2.17 7.64 14.95
CA GLY A 74 -3.20 8.67 14.77
C GLY A 74 -2.87 9.65 13.64
N TRP A 75 -1.59 9.99 13.47
CA TRP A 75 -1.13 10.82 12.35
C TRP A 75 -1.32 10.12 11.00
N LEU A 76 -0.99 8.84 10.90
CA LEU A 76 -1.19 8.06 9.68
C LEU A 76 -2.68 8.02 9.29
N PHE A 77 -3.58 7.77 10.24
CA PHE A 77 -5.03 7.80 9.99
C PHE A 77 -5.58 9.20 9.67
N ASN A 78 -4.94 10.27 10.14
CA ASN A 78 -5.33 11.62 9.72
C ASN A 78 -4.79 11.96 8.32
N ALA A 79 -3.59 11.49 7.96
CA ALA A 79 -3.04 11.66 6.63
C ALA A 79 -3.92 10.99 5.56
N THR A 80 -4.53 9.84 5.85
CA THR A 80 -5.46 9.20 4.90
C THR A 80 -6.67 10.07 4.58
N LYS A 81 -7.13 10.95 5.49
CA LYS A 81 -8.21 11.91 5.21
C LYS A 81 -7.81 12.92 4.12
N LEU A 82 -6.55 13.34 4.10
CA LEU A 82 -6.00 14.22 3.07
C LEU A 82 -5.82 13.48 1.73
N LEU A 83 -5.55 12.17 1.78
CA LEU A 83 -5.40 11.36 0.57
C LEU A 83 -6.74 10.93 -0.03
N ASN A 84 -7.81 10.87 0.76
CA ASN A 84 -9.13 10.38 0.35
C ASN A 84 -9.70 11.06 -0.92
N PRO A 85 -9.61 12.39 -1.10
CA PRO A 85 -10.10 13.05 -2.32
C PRO A 85 -9.42 12.55 -3.61
N PHE A 86 -8.15 12.12 -3.54
CA PHE A 86 -7.46 11.60 -4.71
C PHE A 86 -7.99 10.22 -5.13
N PHE A 87 -8.42 9.38 -4.18
CA PHE A 87 -9.06 8.10 -4.49
C PHE A 87 -10.45 8.28 -5.12
N ALA A 88 -11.12 9.41 -4.86
CA ALA A 88 -12.40 9.74 -5.48
C ALA A 88 -12.28 10.00 -6.99
N LEU A 89 -11.08 10.32 -7.49
CA LEU A 89 -10.79 10.53 -8.92
C LEU A 89 -10.60 9.22 -9.70
N LEU A 90 -10.35 8.11 -9.01
CA LEU A 90 -10.15 6.79 -9.64
C LEU A 90 -11.49 6.09 -9.90
N ASP A 91 -11.57 5.18 -10.87
CA ASP A 91 -12.72 4.28 -11.00
C ASP A 91 -13.01 3.55 -9.67
N ALA A 92 -14.29 3.34 -9.33
CA ALA A 92 -14.67 2.82 -8.03
C ALA A 92 -14.18 1.38 -7.79
N GLU A 93 -14.25 0.53 -8.80
CA GLU A 93 -13.74 -0.83 -8.68
C GLU A 93 -12.21 -0.85 -8.65
N PHE A 94 -11.55 0.01 -9.43
CA PHE A 94 -10.08 0.12 -9.40
C PHE A 94 -9.56 0.64 -8.05
N ALA A 95 -10.15 1.71 -7.50
CA ALA A 95 -9.81 2.25 -6.20
C ALA A 95 -9.98 1.20 -5.10
N HIS A 96 -11.07 0.44 -5.15
CA HIS A 96 -11.34 -0.65 -4.22
C HIS A 96 -10.28 -1.77 -4.31
N LYS A 97 -9.92 -2.22 -5.52
CA LYS A 97 -8.84 -3.19 -5.72
C LYS A 97 -7.51 -2.70 -5.17
N LEU A 98 -7.19 -1.42 -5.38
CA LEU A 98 -5.97 -0.81 -4.83
C LEU A 98 -5.99 -0.82 -3.29
N ALA A 99 -7.13 -0.52 -2.67
CA ALA A 99 -7.28 -0.55 -1.21
C ALA A 99 -7.07 -1.96 -0.63
N VAL A 100 -7.71 -2.98 -1.20
CA VAL A 100 -7.52 -4.39 -0.79
C VAL A 100 -6.06 -4.81 -0.97
N SER A 101 -5.47 -4.48 -2.12
CA SER A 101 -4.09 -4.77 -2.48
C SER A 101 -3.07 -4.09 -1.55
N ALA A 102 -3.35 -2.86 -1.10
CA ALA A 102 -2.55 -2.15 -0.11
C ALA A 102 -2.69 -2.78 1.28
N ALA A 103 -3.90 -3.15 1.69
CA ALA A 103 -4.16 -3.82 2.96
C ALA A 103 -3.48 -5.19 3.03
N ALA A 104 -3.55 -5.99 1.95
CA ALA A 104 -2.87 -7.27 1.83
C ALA A 104 -1.33 -7.17 1.98
N ARG A 105 -0.75 -6.05 1.54
CA ARG A 105 0.69 -5.76 1.67
C ARG A 105 1.07 -5.07 2.99
N GLY A 106 0.10 -4.76 3.85
CA GLY A 106 0.35 -4.02 5.10
C GLY A 106 0.70 -2.55 4.89
N TRP A 107 0.34 -1.96 3.74
CA TRP A 107 0.53 -0.53 3.45
C TRP A 107 -0.59 0.36 3.99
N VAL A 108 -1.50 -0.22 4.77
CA VAL A 108 -2.52 0.51 5.50
C VAL A 108 -2.04 0.80 6.92
N PRO A 109 -2.48 1.91 7.53
CA PRO A 109 -2.21 2.15 8.94
C PRO A 109 -2.66 0.96 9.79
N ARG A 110 -1.94 0.67 10.87
CA ARG A 110 -2.39 -0.31 11.87
C ARG A 110 -2.81 0.45 13.12
N GLU A 111 -3.99 0.15 13.63
CA GLU A 111 -4.38 0.62 14.97
C GLU A 111 -3.45 -0.01 15.99
N LYS A 112 -3.01 0.75 17.00
CA LYS A 112 -2.05 0.30 18.02
C LYS A 112 -2.51 0.62 19.43
N ARG A 113 -3.61 1.35 19.56
CA ARG A 113 -4.28 1.63 20.83
C ARG A 113 -5.14 0.43 21.20
N PRO A 114 -5.22 0.07 22.49
CA PRO A 114 -6.17 -0.94 22.93
C PRO A 114 -7.61 -0.40 22.79
N ASP A 115 -8.54 -1.28 22.47
CA ASP A 115 -9.95 -0.93 22.53
C ASP A 115 -10.36 -0.60 23.98
N PRO A 116 -11.16 0.46 24.21
CA PRO A 116 -11.76 0.71 25.52
C PRO A 116 -12.59 -0.50 25.96
N SER A 117 -12.42 -0.95 27.21
CA SER A 117 -13.10 -2.14 27.73
C SER A 117 -14.63 -2.06 27.66
N VAL A 118 -15.20 -0.85 27.68
CA VAL A 118 -16.64 -0.59 27.54
C VAL A 118 -17.21 -1.00 26.18
N LEU A 119 -16.37 -1.11 25.14
CA LEU A 119 -16.79 -1.58 23.82
C LEU A 119 -16.85 -3.11 23.72
N GLY A 120 -16.28 -3.83 24.68
CA GLY A 120 -16.24 -5.29 24.66
C GLY A 120 -17.64 -5.89 24.81
N LEU A 121 -17.92 -6.93 24.03
CA LEU A 121 -19.22 -7.62 24.03
C LEU A 121 -19.08 -9.11 23.72
N GLU A 122 -20.10 -9.88 24.08
CA GLU A 122 -20.19 -11.30 23.77
C GLU A 122 -21.40 -11.58 22.88
N VAL A 123 -21.17 -12.23 21.75
CA VAL A 123 -22.23 -12.63 20.79
C VAL A 123 -21.95 -14.07 20.36
N TRP A 124 -22.97 -14.92 20.43
CA TRP A 124 -22.86 -16.35 20.07
C TRP A 124 -21.71 -17.10 20.79
N GLY A 125 -21.46 -16.76 22.07
CA GLY A 125 -20.35 -17.33 22.84
C GLY A 125 -18.96 -16.87 22.40
N ARG A 126 -18.87 -15.85 21.53
CA ARG A 126 -17.62 -15.25 21.07
C ARG A 126 -17.45 -13.87 21.65
N LYS A 127 -16.25 -13.58 22.15
CA LYS A 127 -15.88 -12.26 22.68
C LYS A 127 -15.36 -11.37 21.56
N PHE A 128 -15.92 -10.18 21.45
CA PHE A 128 -15.52 -9.12 20.55
C PHE A 128 -14.86 -8.01 21.38
N SER A 129 -13.70 -7.50 20.93
CA SER A 129 -13.02 -6.38 21.59
C SER A 129 -13.75 -5.06 21.40
N ASN A 130 -14.38 -4.90 20.23
CA ASN A 130 -15.24 -3.78 19.87
C ASN A 130 -16.36 -4.26 18.91
N PRO A 131 -17.48 -3.51 18.80
CA PRO A 131 -18.64 -3.91 17.99
C PRO A 131 -18.55 -3.50 16.52
N ILE A 132 -17.40 -2.99 16.05
CA ILE A 132 -17.27 -2.43 14.70
C ILE A 132 -16.77 -3.51 13.74
N GLY A 133 -17.57 -3.78 12.71
CA GLY A 133 -17.30 -4.80 11.70
C GLY A 133 -17.07 -4.23 10.30
N LEU A 134 -16.22 -4.89 9.53
CA LEU A 134 -16.13 -4.69 8.08
C LEU A 134 -17.01 -5.73 7.37
N ALA A 135 -18.01 -5.25 6.64
CA ALA A 135 -19.01 -6.09 5.98
C ALA A 135 -18.43 -6.88 4.79
N ALA A 136 -19.13 -7.96 4.44
CA ALA A 136 -18.89 -8.73 3.23
C ALA A 136 -18.93 -7.85 1.97
N GLY A 137 -18.28 -8.33 0.91
CA GLY A 137 -18.17 -7.65 -0.36
C GLY A 137 -16.94 -6.75 -0.48
N PHE A 138 -16.29 -6.40 0.64
CA PHE A 138 -15.03 -5.64 0.63
C PHE A 138 -13.83 -6.55 0.30
N ASP A 139 -13.56 -7.57 1.11
CA ASP A 139 -12.50 -8.55 0.81
C ASP A 139 -13.12 -9.88 0.35
N LYS A 140 -13.51 -9.94 -0.93
CA LYS A 140 -14.25 -11.09 -1.48
C LYS A 140 -13.45 -12.39 -1.48
N ASN A 141 -12.13 -12.28 -1.61
CA ASN A 141 -11.25 -13.40 -1.86
C ASN A 141 -10.33 -13.72 -0.67
N ALA A 142 -10.54 -13.09 0.49
CA ALA A 142 -9.70 -13.19 1.67
C ALA A 142 -8.23 -12.82 1.42
N GLU A 143 -7.99 -11.77 0.62
CA GLU A 143 -6.66 -11.30 0.26
C GLU A 143 -6.00 -10.49 1.37
N ALA A 144 -6.78 -9.81 2.21
CA ALA A 144 -6.32 -8.72 3.06
C ALA A 144 -6.73 -8.84 4.53
N VAL A 145 -7.23 -9.99 4.98
CA VAL A 145 -7.78 -10.20 6.34
C VAL A 145 -6.89 -9.64 7.45
N ASP A 146 -5.59 -9.96 7.47
CA ASP A 146 -4.66 -9.49 8.51
C ASP A 146 -4.44 -7.98 8.48
N GLY A 147 -4.47 -7.37 7.29
CA GLY A 147 -4.36 -5.93 7.11
C GLY A 147 -5.63 -5.22 7.58
N LEU A 148 -6.78 -5.78 7.24
CA LEU A 148 -8.09 -5.25 7.59
C LEU A 148 -8.38 -5.36 9.08
N LEU A 149 -8.14 -6.50 9.70
CA LEU A 149 -8.19 -6.63 11.17
C LEU A 149 -7.19 -5.70 11.84
N GLY A 150 -6.01 -5.52 11.23
CA GLY A 150 -5.00 -4.57 11.70
C GLY A 150 -5.44 -3.10 11.70
N LEU A 151 -6.48 -2.72 10.93
CA LEU A 151 -7.05 -1.37 10.97
C LEU A 151 -7.87 -1.10 12.24
N GLY A 152 -8.20 -2.12 13.02
CA GLY A 152 -8.95 -1.99 14.29
C GLY A 152 -10.38 -2.55 14.26
N PHE A 153 -10.82 -3.17 13.17
CA PHE A 153 -12.12 -3.84 13.13
C PHE A 153 -12.16 -5.04 14.09
N GLY A 154 -13.18 -5.09 14.94
CA GLY A 154 -13.44 -6.25 15.82
C GLY A 154 -13.83 -7.51 15.05
N ILE A 155 -14.43 -7.33 13.86
CA ILE A 155 -14.77 -8.41 12.93
C ILE A 155 -14.54 -7.99 11.48
N VAL A 156 -14.04 -8.91 10.65
CA VAL A 156 -13.98 -8.77 9.19
C VAL A 156 -14.76 -9.93 8.58
N GLU A 157 -15.68 -9.62 7.67
CA GLU A 157 -16.43 -10.62 6.91
C GLU A 157 -15.92 -10.65 5.46
N VAL A 158 -15.35 -11.78 5.04
CA VAL A 158 -14.89 -12.00 3.66
C VAL A 158 -16.01 -12.54 2.78
N GLY A 159 -15.82 -12.52 1.46
CA GLY A 159 -16.81 -13.03 0.49
C GLY A 159 -17.72 -11.93 -0.07
N SER A 160 -18.86 -12.24 -0.67
CA SER A 160 -19.44 -13.57 -0.83
C SER A 160 -18.58 -14.49 -1.70
N VAL A 161 -18.28 -15.67 -1.18
CA VAL A 161 -17.51 -16.71 -1.87
C VAL A 161 -18.48 -17.68 -2.51
N THR A 162 -18.26 -18.00 -3.79
CA THR A 162 -19.04 -19.01 -4.51
C THR A 162 -18.31 -20.34 -4.55
N PRO A 163 -19.00 -21.50 -4.71
CA PRO A 163 -18.34 -22.79 -4.89
C PRO A 163 -17.30 -22.79 -6.01
N VAL A 164 -17.71 -22.40 -7.22
CA VAL A 164 -16.81 -22.26 -8.38
C VAL A 164 -16.50 -20.78 -8.67
N PRO A 165 -15.33 -20.47 -9.27
CA PRO A 165 -14.98 -19.11 -9.64
C PRO A 165 -15.97 -18.51 -10.64
N GLN A 166 -16.24 -17.21 -10.52
CA GLN A 166 -17.01 -16.47 -11.52
C GLN A 166 -16.61 -14.99 -11.56
N GLU A 167 -16.58 -14.41 -12.76
CA GLU A 167 -16.17 -13.02 -12.98
C GLU A 167 -17.18 -11.98 -12.49
N GLY A 168 -18.44 -12.37 -12.33
CA GLY A 168 -19.57 -11.48 -12.06
C GLY A 168 -20.07 -10.72 -13.30
N ASN A 169 -20.80 -9.63 -13.08
CA ASN A 169 -21.40 -8.85 -14.17
C ASN A 169 -20.36 -7.97 -14.91
N PRO A 170 -20.61 -7.58 -16.17
CA PRO A 170 -19.72 -6.68 -16.92
C PRO A 170 -19.52 -5.32 -16.24
N LYS A 171 -18.35 -4.71 -16.45
CA LYS A 171 -17.99 -3.37 -15.94
C LYS A 171 -18.51 -2.25 -16.85
N PRO A 172 -18.74 -1.02 -16.33
CA PRO A 172 -18.66 -0.60 -14.93
C PRO A 172 -19.84 -1.12 -14.10
N ARG A 173 -19.57 -1.47 -12.84
CA ARG A 173 -20.54 -2.16 -11.95
C ARG A 173 -20.53 -1.69 -10.50
N ILE A 174 -19.72 -0.68 -10.18
CA ILE A 174 -19.70 0.02 -8.89
C ILE A 174 -19.71 1.50 -9.21
N PHE A 175 -20.63 2.25 -8.58
CA PHE A 175 -20.83 3.67 -8.83
C PHE A 175 -20.91 4.41 -7.50
N ARG A 176 -20.16 5.51 -7.36
CA ARG A 176 -20.18 6.36 -6.17
C ARG A 176 -21.10 7.56 -6.40
N LEU A 177 -22.03 7.76 -5.48
CA LEU A 177 -22.96 8.88 -5.43
C LEU A 177 -22.48 9.83 -4.33
N HIS A 178 -21.57 10.74 -4.69
CA HIS A 178 -20.80 11.53 -3.71
C HIS A 178 -21.65 12.52 -2.93
N GLN A 179 -22.71 13.08 -3.54
CA GLN A 179 -23.58 14.07 -2.89
C GLN A 179 -24.44 13.41 -1.79
N GLU A 180 -24.77 12.14 -1.99
CA GLU A 180 -25.62 11.33 -1.13
C GLU A 180 -24.82 10.50 -0.12
N GLY A 181 -23.49 10.45 -0.26
CA GLY A 181 -22.64 9.55 0.53
C GLY A 181 -22.96 8.07 0.29
N ALA A 182 -23.39 7.71 -0.92
CA ALA A 182 -23.91 6.38 -1.25
C ALA A 182 -23.11 5.66 -2.35
N ILE A 183 -23.30 4.34 -2.44
CA ILE A 183 -22.70 3.48 -3.47
C ILE A 183 -23.79 2.58 -4.05
N ILE A 184 -23.85 2.49 -5.38
CA ILE A 184 -24.65 1.50 -6.10
C ILE A 184 -23.69 0.45 -6.67
N ASN A 185 -24.01 -0.83 -6.51
CA ASN A 185 -23.25 -1.90 -7.14
C ASN A 185 -24.16 -2.95 -7.78
N ARG A 186 -23.64 -3.57 -8.83
CA ARG A 186 -24.26 -4.69 -9.54
C ARG A 186 -23.20 -5.75 -9.83
N CYS A 187 -22.37 -6.09 -8.85
CA CYS A 187 -21.18 -6.93 -9.08
C CYS A 187 -21.51 -8.37 -9.50
N GLY A 188 -22.61 -8.94 -8.99
CA GLY A 188 -23.03 -10.31 -9.32
C GLY A 188 -22.09 -11.39 -8.79
N PHE A 189 -21.71 -11.33 -7.50
CA PHE A 189 -20.82 -12.28 -6.84
C PHE A 189 -19.54 -12.63 -7.62
N ASN A 190 -18.76 -11.62 -8.02
CA ASN A 190 -17.42 -11.90 -8.55
C ASN A 190 -16.54 -12.53 -7.45
N SER A 191 -16.07 -13.75 -7.67
CA SER A 191 -15.34 -14.57 -6.69
C SER A 191 -14.36 -15.49 -7.38
N GLU A 192 -13.22 -15.75 -6.75
CA GLU A 192 -12.22 -16.74 -7.21
C GLU A 192 -12.55 -18.18 -6.80
N GLY A 193 -13.72 -18.42 -6.19
CA GLY A 193 -14.17 -19.74 -5.80
C GLY A 193 -13.68 -20.19 -4.42
N ILE A 194 -14.39 -21.14 -3.81
CA ILE A 194 -14.16 -21.57 -2.43
C ILE A 194 -12.77 -22.18 -2.22
N VAL A 195 -12.25 -22.90 -3.22
CA VAL A 195 -10.93 -23.55 -3.13
C VAL A 195 -9.82 -22.51 -2.98
N ALA A 196 -9.85 -21.43 -3.76
CA ALA A 196 -8.84 -20.38 -3.70
C ALA A 196 -8.90 -19.62 -2.37
N VAL A 197 -10.12 -19.29 -1.92
CA VAL A 197 -10.34 -18.58 -0.66
C VAL A 197 -9.94 -19.45 0.55
N ALA A 198 -10.36 -20.71 0.58
CA ALA A 198 -10.00 -21.66 1.63
C ALA A 198 -8.47 -21.83 1.74
N LYS A 199 -7.75 -21.91 0.61
CA LYS A 199 -6.29 -21.96 0.59
C LYS A 199 -5.66 -20.73 1.24
N ARG A 200 -6.14 -19.52 0.92
CA ARG A 200 -5.63 -18.27 1.53
C ARG A 200 -5.91 -18.22 3.02
N LEU A 201 -7.13 -18.56 3.43
CA LEU A 201 -7.52 -18.62 4.83
C LEU A 201 -6.69 -19.64 5.61
N GLY A 202 -6.46 -20.82 5.04
CA GLY A 202 -5.60 -21.84 5.65
C GLY A 202 -4.16 -21.37 5.83
N ALA A 203 -3.57 -20.69 4.84
CA ALA A 203 -2.23 -20.13 4.95
C ALA A 203 -2.13 -19.04 6.04
N GLN A 204 -3.13 -18.15 6.11
CA GLN A 204 -3.19 -17.11 7.13
C GLN A 204 -3.38 -17.71 8.54
N HIS A 205 -4.26 -18.71 8.68
CA HIS A 205 -4.47 -19.42 9.95
C HIS A 205 -3.19 -20.12 10.42
N GLY A 206 -2.49 -20.82 9.53
CA GLY A 206 -1.21 -21.46 9.84
C GLY A 206 -0.16 -20.47 10.33
N LYS A 207 -0.04 -19.31 9.67
CA LYS A 207 0.85 -18.23 10.09
C LYS A 207 0.52 -17.72 11.49
N ARG A 208 -0.75 -17.42 11.79
CA ARG A 208 -1.18 -16.94 13.11
C ARG A 208 -0.86 -17.94 14.21
N LYS A 209 -1.11 -19.23 13.98
CA LYS A 209 -0.81 -20.30 14.94
C LYS A 209 0.69 -20.43 15.23
N LEU A 210 1.55 -20.23 14.22
CA LEU A 210 3.01 -20.21 14.39
C LEU A 210 3.48 -19.00 15.21
N ASP A 211 2.91 -17.82 14.95
CA ASP A 211 3.22 -16.59 15.68
C ASP A 211 2.82 -16.71 17.16
N GLU A 212 1.65 -17.29 17.45
CA GLU A 212 1.19 -17.60 18.82
C GLU A 212 2.12 -18.56 19.55
N THR A 213 2.51 -19.66 18.89
CA THR A 213 3.40 -20.68 19.48
C THR A 213 4.80 -20.13 19.78
N SER A 214 5.30 -19.25 18.89
CA SER A 214 6.61 -18.59 19.05
C SER A 214 6.60 -17.54 20.17
N SER A 215 5.47 -16.84 20.35
CA SER A 215 5.30 -15.85 21.41
C SER A 215 5.07 -16.49 22.78
N ALA A 216 4.45 -17.66 22.84
CA ALA A 216 4.23 -18.41 24.09
C ALA A 216 5.53 -18.99 24.69
N SER A 217 6.53 -19.27 23.86
CA SER A 217 7.83 -19.83 24.32
C SER A 217 8.78 -18.78 24.92
N SER A 218 8.45 -17.49 24.90
CA SER A 218 9.40 -16.42 25.24
C SER A 218 9.09 -15.54 26.46
N THR A 219 7.91 -15.60 27.13
CA THR A 219 7.74 -14.91 28.44
C THR A 219 6.58 -15.45 29.28
N SER A 220 6.86 -15.77 30.54
CA SER A 220 5.93 -16.08 31.63
C SER A 220 5.17 -14.86 32.17
N ASN A 221 4.72 -13.95 31.30
CA ASN A 221 3.85 -12.84 31.66
C ASN A 221 2.87 -12.58 30.52
N THR A 222 1.59 -12.67 30.84
CA THR A 222 0.43 -12.54 29.95
C THR A 222 0.45 -11.21 29.19
N LYS A 223 1.10 -11.17 28.03
CA LYS A 223 0.96 -10.07 27.07
C LYS A 223 0.79 -10.63 25.67
N VAL A 224 -0.47 -10.91 25.34
CA VAL A 224 -0.93 -11.27 24.00
C VAL A 224 -0.59 -10.11 23.05
N ILE A 225 0.48 -10.24 22.26
CA ILE A 225 0.81 -9.27 21.20
C ILE A 225 0.09 -9.72 19.93
N HIS A 226 -1.13 -9.25 19.72
CA HIS A 226 -1.92 -9.57 18.53
C HIS A 226 -2.36 -8.27 17.83
N GLY A 227 -2.75 -8.37 16.56
CA GLY A 227 -3.18 -7.28 15.68
C GLY A 227 -3.75 -6.08 16.44
N GLY A 228 -3.06 -4.95 16.33
CA GLY A 228 -3.42 -3.69 16.95
C GLY A 228 -3.90 -3.73 18.41
N LYS A 229 -3.22 -4.40 19.34
CA LYS A 229 -3.53 -4.47 20.79
C LYS A 229 -4.96 -4.92 21.18
N ALA A 230 -5.91 -5.01 20.25
CA ALA A 230 -7.30 -5.36 20.45
C ALA A 230 -7.57 -6.88 20.38
N GLY A 231 -6.64 -7.66 19.80
CA GLY A 231 -6.74 -9.12 19.73
C GLY A 231 -6.71 -9.65 18.29
N PRO A 232 -6.90 -10.97 18.08
CA PRO A 232 -6.82 -11.58 16.75
C PRO A 232 -8.01 -11.24 15.83
N GLY A 233 -9.03 -10.54 16.35
CA GLY A 233 -10.27 -10.23 15.65
C GLY A 233 -11.09 -11.47 15.29
N ILE A 234 -12.35 -11.27 14.90
CA ILE A 234 -13.22 -12.35 14.42
C ILE A 234 -13.25 -12.31 12.90
N LEU A 235 -13.23 -13.49 12.28
CA LEU A 235 -13.38 -13.65 10.84
C LEU A 235 -14.73 -14.29 10.55
N GLY A 236 -15.57 -13.60 9.78
CA GLY A 236 -16.77 -14.15 9.14
C GLY A 236 -16.47 -14.55 7.70
N VAL A 237 -17.15 -15.58 7.21
CA VAL A 237 -17.07 -16.01 5.80
C VAL A 237 -18.48 -15.99 5.22
N ASN A 238 -18.72 -15.06 4.30
CA ASN A 238 -19.97 -14.98 3.58
C ASN A 238 -19.94 -15.94 2.39
N LEU A 239 -20.92 -16.84 2.31
CA LEU A 239 -21.07 -17.78 1.22
C LEU A 239 -22.20 -17.32 0.29
N GLY A 240 -22.08 -17.63 -0.99
CA GLY A 240 -23.11 -17.35 -1.98
C GLY A 240 -23.16 -18.43 -3.05
N LYS A 241 -24.31 -18.53 -3.71
CA LYS A 241 -24.48 -19.48 -4.82
C LYS A 241 -23.87 -18.97 -6.13
N ASN A 242 -23.45 -19.89 -6.98
CA ASN A 242 -23.11 -19.59 -8.36
C ASN A 242 -24.35 -19.20 -9.17
N LYS A 243 -24.15 -18.33 -10.17
CA LYS A 243 -25.25 -17.84 -11.03
C LYS A 243 -25.95 -18.97 -11.79
N THR A 244 -25.18 -19.95 -12.25
CA THR A 244 -25.63 -21.07 -13.08
C THR A 244 -26.09 -22.28 -12.28
N SER A 245 -25.99 -22.25 -10.94
CA SER A 245 -26.42 -23.37 -10.11
C SER A 245 -27.96 -23.44 -10.08
N GLU A 246 -28.49 -24.61 -10.46
CA GLU A 246 -29.91 -24.93 -10.46
C GLU A 246 -30.40 -25.23 -9.04
N ASP A 247 -29.65 -26.04 -8.29
CA ASP A 247 -29.88 -26.30 -6.87
C ASP A 247 -29.05 -25.35 -6.01
N ALA A 248 -29.71 -24.30 -5.50
CA ALA A 248 -29.07 -23.33 -4.64
C ALA A 248 -28.57 -23.94 -3.32
N ALA A 249 -29.20 -24.99 -2.78
CA ALA A 249 -28.82 -25.56 -1.50
C ALA A 249 -27.49 -26.33 -1.60
N ALA A 250 -27.27 -27.02 -2.72
CA ALA A 250 -26.03 -27.75 -2.99
C ALA A 250 -24.78 -26.84 -2.97
N ASP A 251 -24.92 -25.54 -3.26
CA ASP A 251 -23.82 -24.58 -3.23
C ASP A 251 -23.37 -24.20 -1.80
N TYR A 252 -24.12 -24.57 -0.76
CA TYR A 252 -23.79 -24.25 0.65
C TYR A 252 -23.33 -25.45 1.49
N VAL A 253 -23.30 -26.65 0.91
CA VAL A 253 -22.99 -27.92 1.61
C VAL A 253 -21.58 -28.41 1.29
#